data_AF-H5STH0-F1
#
_entry.id   AF-H5STH0-F1
#
_cell.length_a   1.000
_cell.length_b   1.000
_cell.length_c   1.000
_cell.angle_alpha   90.00
_cell.angle_beta   90.00
_cell.angle_gamma   90.00
#
_symmetry.space_group_name_H-M   'P 1'
#
loop_
_entity.id
_entity.type
_entity.pdbx_description
1 polymer ?
#
loop_
_entity_poly.entity_id
_entity_poly.type
_entity_poly.pdbx_seq_one_letter_code
_entity_poly.pdbx_strand_id
1 'polypeptide(L)'
;MKVRVQIYLEPRQDRALEELAKVRGVSKARLIRDSIDYYLKEAIPYDQDPAVKLIGLAGKTGYRDLAERHDGYLIKFERSGKPKRHARSRDLR
;
A
#
# COMPACT_ATOMS: atom_id res chain seq x y z
N MET A 1 0.97 15.53 -11.02
CA MET A 1 0.91 17.00 -11.17
C MET A 1 0.94 17.63 -9.78
N LYS A 2 1.56 18.80 -9.57
CA LYS A 2 1.54 19.50 -8.27
C LYS A 2 0.63 20.73 -8.37
N VAL A 3 -0.17 20.97 -7.34
CA VAL A 3 -1.07 22.13 -7.24
C VAL A 3 -0.49 23.12 -6.24
N ARG A 4 -0.56 24.42 -6.55
CA ARG A 4 -0.15 25.47 -5.61
C ARG A 4 -1.26 25.66 -4.59
N VAL A 5 -0.88 25.62 -3.31
CA VAL A 5 -1.77 25.85 -2.18
C VAL A 5 -1.14 26.92 -1.30
N GLN A 6 -1.94 27.89 -0.84
CA GLN A 6 -1.54 28.87 0.17
C GLN A 6 -2.23 28.53 1.48
N ILE A 7 -1.45 28.31 2.53
CA ILE A 7 -1.93 28.02 3.88
C ILE A 7 -1.23 28.96 4.86
N TYR A 8 -1.95 29.33 5.91
CA TYR A 8 -1.36 30.00 7.05
C TYR A 8 -0.89 28.95 8.06
N LEU A 9 0.35 29.09 8.51
CA LEU A 9 0.93 28.28 9.58
C LEU A 9 1.15 29.16 10.80
N GLU A 10 0.96 28.60 11.98
CA GLU A 10 1.34 29.29 13.20
C GLU A 10 2.87 29.45 13.25
N PRO A 11 3.41 30.53 13.85
CA PRO A 11 4.86 30.74 13.92
C PRO A 11 5.63 29.56 14.52
N ARG A 12 5.04 28.85 15.50
CA ARG A 12 5.64 27.66 16.10
C ARG A 12 5.74 26.49 15.11
N GLN A 13 4.79 26.34 14.19
CA GLN A 13 4.77 25.26 13.20
C GLN A 13 5.83 25.50 12.12
N ASP A 14 5.97 26.75 11.65
CA ASP A 14 7.02 27.08 10.67
C ASP A 14 8.43 26.86 11.25
N ARG A 15 8.66 27.26 12.52
CA ARG A 15 9.92 26.99 13.21
C ARG A 15 10.21 25.50 13.35
N ALA A 16 9.23 24.71 13.79
CA ALA A 16 9.39 23.26 13.91
C ALA A 16 9.70 22.60 12.56
N LEU A 17 9.04 23.03 11.48
CA LEU A 17 9.31 22.55 10.12
C LEU A 17 10.72 22.92 9.65
N GLU A 18 11.17 24.14 9.96
CA GLU A 18 12.51 24.63 9.61
C GLU A 18 13.61 23.83 10.30
N GLU A 19 13.48 23.60 11.61
CA GLU A 19 14.44 22.81 12.39
C GLU A 19 14.48 21.36 11.89
N LEU A 20 13.30 20.74 11.69
CA LEU A 20 13.22 19.37 11.21
C LEU A 20 13.77 19.21 9.78
N ALA A 21 13.53 20.21 8.92
CA ALA A 21 14.05 20.25 7.56
C ALA A 21 15.58 20.23 7.54
N LYS A 22 16.21 21.04 8.42
CA LYS A 22 17.66 21.09 8.60
C LYS A 22 18.21 19.76 9.08
N VAL A 23 17.61 19.19 10.13
CA VAL A 23 18.05 17.91 10.70
C VAL A 23 17.98 16.78 9.68
N ARG A 24 16.93 16.75 8.84
CA ARG A 24 16.72 15.69 7.84
C ARG A 24 17.35 15.97 6.48
N GLY A 25 17.95 17.15 6.26
CA GLY A 25 18.53 17.54 4.97
C GLY A 25 17.51 17.60 3.83
N VAL A 26 16.27 18.00 4.11
CA VAL A 26 15.18 18.08 3.11
C VAL A 26 14.48 19.44 3.15
N SER A 27 13.71 19.78 2.11
CA SER A 27 12.92 21.02 2.13
C SER A 27 11.70 20.93 3.06
N LYS A 28 11.29 22.07 3.65
CA LYS A 28 10.01 22.20 4.37
C LYS A 28 8.83 21.70 3.54
N ALA A 29 8.83 22.02 2.24
CA ALA A 29 7.79 21.58 1.32
C ALA A 29 7.73 20.04 1.19
N ARG A 30 8.87 19.34 1.30
CA ARG A 30 8.87 17.87 1.33
C ARG A 30 8.25 17.36 2.62
N LEU A 31 8.66 17.90 3.78
CA LEU A 31 8.07 17.51 5.06
C LEU A 31 6.56 17.73 5.09
N ILE A 32 6.06 18.87 4.60
CA ILE A 32 4.62 19.14 4.55
C ILE A 32 3.90 18.08 3.71
N ARG A 33 4.42 17.72 2.52
CA ARG A 33 3.82 16.67 1.70
C ARG A 33 3.86 15.32 2.38
N ASP A 34 5.01 14.92 2.93
CA ASP A 34 5.17 13.64 3.60
C ASP A 34 4.23 13.53 4.82
N SER A 35 4.04 14.62 5.57
CA SER A 35 3.10 14.69 6.69
C SER A 35 1.64 14.61 6.24
N ILE A 36 1.28 15.23 5.11
CA ILE A 36 -0.06 15.10 4.52
C ILE A 36 -0.29 13.65 4.09
N ASP A 37 0.65 13.03 3.39
CA ASP A 37 0.55 11.64 2.96
C ASP A 37 0.43 10.68 4.14
N TYR A 38 1.20 10.92 5.21
CA TYR A 38 1.12 10.17 6.46
C TYR A 38 -0.26 10.32 7.10
N TYR A 39 -0.72 11.57 7.26
CA TYR A 39 -2.02 11.83 7.87
C TYR A 39 -3.16 11.22 7.06
N LEU A 40 -3.13 11.32 5.73
CA LEU A 40 -4.16 10.72 4.88
C LEU A 40 -4.17 9.20 4.98
N LYS A 41 -3.01 8.54 5.05
CA LYS A 41 -2.95 7.08 5.26
C LYS A 41 -3.61 6.66 6.57
N GLU A 42 -3.34 7.39 7.65
CA GLU A 42 -3.90 7.10 8.97
C GLU A 42 -5.39 7.52 9.09
N ALA A 43 -5.78 8.59 8.39
CA ALA A 43 -7.13 9.16 8.47
C ALA A 43 -8.14 8.48 7.53
N ILE A 44 -7.68 7.74 6.51
CA ILE A 44 -8.56 6.90 5.68
C ILE A 44 -9.06 5.77 6.58
N PRO A 45 -10.36 5.71 6.89
CA PRO A 45 -10.89 4.62 7.69
C PRO A 45 -10.71 3.30 6.94
N TYR A 46 -10.51 2.20 7.67
CA TYR A 46 -10.18 0.89 7.09
C TYR A 46 -11.13 0.46 5.96
N ASP A 47 -12.42 0.76 6.07
CA ASP A 47 -13.44 0.45 5.05
C ASP A 47 -13.28 1.23 3.73
N GLN A 48 -12.50 2.31 3.72
CA GLN A 48 -12.21 3.14 2.55
C GLN A 48 -10.84 2.86 1.93
N ASP A 49 -10.00 2.02 2.56
CA ASP A 49 -8.70 1.64 1.99
C ASP A 49 -8.91 0.77 0.73
N PRO A 50 -8.44 1.18 -0.46
CA PRO A 50 -8.51 0.36 -1.67
C PRO A 50 -7.88 -1.03 -1.52
N ALA A 51 -6.87 -1.18 -0.66
CA ALA A 51 -6.24 -2.47 -0.39
C ALA A 51 -7.19 -3.44 0.35
N VAL A 52 -8.11 -2.94 1.16
CA VAL A 52 -9.12 -3.77 1.85
C VAL A 52 -10.07 -4.42 0.84
N LYS A 53 -10.32 -3.79 -0.31
CA LYS A 53 -11.07 -4.40 -1.42
C LYS A 53 -10.37 -5.60 -2.04
N LEU A 54 -9.08 -5.82 -1.74
CA LEU A 54 -8.34 -6.99 -2.21
C LEU A 54 -8.54 -8.21 -1.30
N ILE A 55 -8.96 -8.00 -0.04
CA ILE A 55 -9.19 -9.07 0.92
C ILE A 55 -10.36 -9.93 0.45
N GLY A 56 -10.16 -11.24 0.35
CA GLY A 56 -11.20 -12.19 -0.05
C GLY A 56 -11.40 -12.34 -1.56
N LEU A 57 -10.65 -11.63 -2.42
CA LEU A 57 -10.73 -11.78 -3.88
C LEU A 57 -10.40 -13.20 -4.38
N ALA A 58 -9.58 -13.95 -3.64
CA ALA A 58 -9.27 -15.34 -3.95
C ALA A 58 -10.44 -16.32 -3.70
N GLY A 59 -11.55 -15.86 -3.11
CA GLY A 59 -12.70 -16.70 -2.77
C GLY A 59 -12.40 -17.73 -1.67
N LYS A 60 -13.29 -18.71 -1.51
CA LYS A 60 -13.09 -19.81 -0.55
C LYS A 60 -12.10 -20.81 -1.14
N THR A 61 -10.92 -20.91 -0.53
CA THR A 61 -9.85 -21.82 -0.97
C THR A 61 -9.97 -23.24 -0.38
N GLY A 62 -10.90 -23.46 0.54
CA GLY A 62 -11.07 -24.74 1.26
C GLY A 62 -10.04 -24.98 2.38
N TYR A 63 -9.04 -24.11 2.50
CA TYR A 63 -7.99 -24.16 3.51
C TYR A 63 -8.26 -23.14 4.61
N ARG A 64 -8.28 -23.58 5.87
CA ARG A 64 -8.56 -22.71 7.03
C ARG A 64 -7.31 -21.98 7.55
N ASP A 65 -6.13 -22.52 7.27
CA ASP A 65 -4.83 -22.09 7.79
C ASP A 65 -3.88 -21.60 6.68
N LEU A 66 -4.43 -21.26 5.51
CA LEU A 66 -3.64 -20.92 4.32
C LEU A 66 -2.73 -19.71 4.55
N ALA A 67 -3.23 -18.69 5.25
CA ALA A 67 -2.45 -17.50 5.57
C ALA A 67 -1.29 -17.81 6.53
N GLU A 68 -1.52 -18.66 7.53
CA GLU A 68 -0.53 -19.01 8.56
C GLU A 68 0.52 -19.99 8.05
N ARG A 69 0.13 -20.94 7.20
CA ARG A 69 1.00 -22.02 6.71
C ARG A 69 1.34 -21.92 5.23
N HIS A 70 1.27 -20.72 4.66
CA HIS A 70 1.43 -20.45 3.23
C HIS A 70 2.68 -21.12 2.65
N ASP A 71 3.84 -21.03 3.32
CA ASP A 71 5.09 -21.66 2.87
C ASP A 71 4.96 -23.19 2.71
N GLY A 72 4.28 -23.86 3.63
CA GLY A 72 4.06 -25.30 3.56
C GLY A 72 3.22 -25.69 2.35
N TYR A 73 2.19 -24.90 2.02
CA TYR A 73 1.38 -25.11 0.83
C TYR A 73 2.16 -24.82 -0.46
N LEU A 74 2.98 -23.77 -0.48
CA LEU A 74 3.84 -23.44 -1.63
C LEU A 74 4.86 -24.56 -1.90
N ILE A 75 5.52 -25.06 -0.86
CA ILE A 75 6.47 -26.19 -0.98
C ILE A 75 5.75 -27.45 -1.46
N LYS A 76 4.57 -27.75 -0.92
CA LYS A 76 3.76 -28.91 -1.35
C LYS A 76 3.39 -28.78 -2.83
N PHE A 77 3.00 -27.59 -3.27
CA PHE A 77 2.66 -27.30 -4.66
C PHE A 77 3.86 -27.48 -5.61
N GLU A 78 5.02 -26.92 -5.26
CA GLU A 78 6.27 -27.09 -6.02
C GLU A 78 6.67 -28.56 -6.15
N ARG A 79 6.52 -29.34 -5.07
CA ARG A 79 6.81 -30.78 -5.06
C ARG A 79 5.79 -31.62 -5.82
N SER A 80 4.53 -31.22 -5.89
CA SER A 80 3.47 -31.96 -6.59
C SER A 80 3.53 -31.87 -8.12
N GLY A 81 4.45 -31.07 -8.68
CA GLY A 81 4.57 -30.87 -10.12
C GLY A 81 3.48 -29.95 -10.68
N LYS A 82 3.87 -28.97 -11.49
CA LYS A 82 2.98 -27.94 -12.05
C LYS A 82 1.75 -28.57 -12.73
N PRO A 83 0.50 -28.17 -12.40
CA PRO A 83 -0.60 -28.43 -13.31
C PRO A 83 -0.36 -27.69 -14.63
N LYS A 84 -0.64 -28.35 -15.75
CA LYS A 84 -0.53 -27.78 -17.09
C LYS A 84 -1.21 -26.41 -17.10
N ARG A 85 -0.48 -25.37 -17.51
CA ARG A 85 -1.05 -24.06 -17.85
C ARG A 85 -2.28 -24.31 -18.72
N HIS A 86 -3.46 -23.84 -18.31
CA HIS A 86 -4.57 -23.74 -19.24
C HIS A 86 -4.10 -22.84 -20.39
N ALA A 87 -3.89 -23.46 -21.54
CA ALA A 87 -3.70 -22.73 -22.78
C ALA A 87 -4.91 -21.82 -22.92
N ARG A 88 -4.69 -20.50 -22.99
CA ARG A 88 -5.71 -19.61 -23.54
C ARG A 88 -5.99 -20.12 -24.95
N SER A 89 -7.16 -20.71 -25.17
CA SER A 89 -7.73 -20.80 -26.51
C SER A 89 -7.93 -19.36 -26.97
N ARG A 90 -7.01 -18.91 -27.82
CA ARG A 90 -7.31 -17.89 -28.81
C ARG A 90 -8.21 -18.56 -29.83
N ASP A 91 -9.52 -18.58 -29.56
CA ASP A 91 -10.47 -18.78 -30.64
C ASP A 91 -10.63 -17.42 -31.32
N LEU A 92 -9.87 -17.29 -32.41
CA LEU A 92 -10.23 -16.45 -33.55
C LEU A 92 -11.60 -16.91 -34.06
N ARG A 93 -12.58 -16.02 -34.02
CA ARG A 93 -13.54 -15.75 -35.10
C ARG A 93 -14.35 -14.50 -34.76
#